data_AF-A0AAE2YF63-F1
#
_entry.id   AF-A0AAE2YF63-F1
#
_cell.length_a   1.000
_cell.length_b   1.000
_cell.length_c   1.000
_cell.angle_alpha   90.00
_cell.angle_beta   90.00
_cell.angle_gamma   90.00
#
_symmetry.space_group_name_H-M   'P 1'
#
loop_
_entity.id
_entity.type
_entity.pdbx_description
1 polymer ?
#
loop_
_entity_poly.entity_id
_entity_poly.type
_entity_poly.pdbx_seq_one_letter_code
_entity_poly.pdbx_strand_id
1 'polypeptide(L)' 'MTYHCAVVNCGKVLEEKESIELNGEKYCKECATLIMRDIVARLMGET' A
#
# COMPACT_ATOMS: atom_id res chain seq x y z
N MET A 1 9.92 -15.56 3.04
CA MET A 1 9.11 -15.53 1.80
C MET A 1 9.06 -14.08 1.34
N THR A 2 9.34 -13.81 0.07
CA THR A 2 9.31 -12.46 -0.50
C THR A 2 8.07 -12.27 -1.36
N TYR A 3 7.53 -11.06 -1.37
CA TYR A 3 6.28 -10.69 -2.07
C TYR A 3 6.56 -9.49 -2.97
N HIS A 4 5.78 -9.31 -4.04
CA HIS A 4 5.82 -8.06 -4.79
C HIS A 4 4.75 -7.12 -4.25
N CYS A 5 5.08 -5.82 -4.17
CA CYS A 5 4.08 -4.81 -3.88
C CYS A 5 2.94 -4.87 -4.90
N ALA A 6 1.69 -4.87 -4.43
CA ALA A 6 0.51 -4.97 -5.30
C ALA A 6 0.33 -3.78 -6.26
N VAL A 7 0.98 -2.64 -6.01
CA VAL A 7 0.99 -1.51 -6.95
C VAL A 7 1.81 -1.87 -8.18
N VAL A 8 1.14 -1.95 -9.33
CA VAL A 8 1.69 -2.37 -10.63
C VAL A 8 3.01 -1.67 -10.99
N ASN A 9 3.12 -0.37 -10.73
CA ASN A 9 4.31 0.42 -11.07
C ASN A 9 5.35 0.55 -9.94
N CYS A 10 5.13 -0.06 -8.78
CA CYS A 10 6.08 0.04 -7.66
C CYS A 10 7.29 -0.87 -7.88
N GLY A 11 7.06 -2.12 -8.32
CA GLY A 11 8.11 -3.10 -8.58
C GLY A 11 8.93 -3.54 -7.36
N LYS A 12 8.68 -3.00 -6.16
CA LYS A 12 9.41 -3.37 -4.95
C LYS A 12 9.11 -4.80 -4.55
N VAL A 13 10.19 -5.52 -4.25
CA VAL A 13 10.16 -6.79 -3.53
C VAL A 13 10.10 -6.47 -2.04
N LEU A 14 9.19 -7.13 -1.35
CA LEU A 14 8.85 -6.95 0.05
C LEU A 14 9.19 -8.21 0.82
N GLU A 15 9.80 -8.03 1.98
CA GLU A 15 9.88 -9.09 2.97
C GLU A 15 8.60 -9.11 3.82
N GLU A 16 8.24 -10.29 4.30
CA GLU A 16 6.97 -10.52 5.03
C GLU A 16 6.75 -9.57 6.22
N LYS A 17 7.84 -9.15 6.88
CA LYS A 17 7.81 -8.24 8.04
C LYS A 17 7.78 -6.75 7.66
N GLU A 18 7.97 -6.43 6.39
CA GLU A 18 8.08 -5.06 5.90
C GLU A 18 6.90 -4.62 5.02
N SER A 19 6.01 -5.55 4.67
CA SER A 19 4.78 -5.26 3.92
C SER A 19 3.63 -4.85 4.83
N ILE A 20 2.82 -3.91 4.37
CA ILE A 20 1.53 -3.55 4.96
C ILE A 20 0.44 -4.29 4.16
N GLU A 21 -0.45 -5.01 4.84
CA GLU A 21 -1.57 -5.69 4.20
C GLU A 21 -2.82 -4.80 4.26
N LEU A 22 -3.41 -4.51 3.09
CA LEU A 22 -4.65 -3.76 2.94
C LEU A 22 -5.58 -4.57 2.04
N ASN A 23 -6.79 -4.88 2.51
CA ASN A 23 -7.80 -5.63 1.75
C ASN A 23 -7.30 -6.98 1.18
N GLY A 24 -6.40 -7.67 1.89
CA GLY A 24 -5.80 -8.94 1.47
C GLY A 24 -4.64 -8.81 0.47
N GLU A 25 -4.25 -7.59 0.09
CA GLU A 25 -3.10 -7.33 -0.78
C GLU A 25 -1.93 -6.73 0.01
N LYS A 26 -0.70 -7.07 -0.38
CA LYS A 26 0.52 -6.63 0.30
C LYS A 26 1.16 -5.45 -0.41
N TYR A 27 1.45 -4.41 0.35
CA TYR A 27 1.96 -3.13 -0.13
C TYR A 27 3.27 -2.77 0.56
N CYS A 28 4.14 -2.06 -0.16
CA CYS A 28 5.28 -1.40 0.46
C CYS A 28 4.79 -0.25 1.33
N LYS A 29 5.58 0.16 2.33
CA LYS A 29 5.22 1.26 3.24
C LYS A 29 4.82 2.53 2.49
N GLU A 30 5.59 2.93 1.48
CA GLU A 30 5.31 4.14 0.68
C GLU A 30 3.96 4.05 -0.07
N CYS A 31 3.70 2.93 -0.76
CA CYS A 31 2.44 2.74 -1.49
C CYS A 31 1.24 2.69 -0.55
N ALA A 32 1.36 1.98 0.57
CA ALA A 32 0.32 1.92 1.58
C ALA A 32 0.02 3.30 2.17
N THR A 33 1.05 4.12 2.43
CA THR A 33 0.85 5.50 2.92
C THR A 33 0.10 6.36 1.91
N LEU A 34 0.44 6.26 0.61
CA LEU A 34 -0.27 7.01 -0.44
C LEU A 34 -1.74 6.58 -0.56
N ILE A 35 -2.00 5.27 -0.56
CA ILE A 35 -3.36 4.72 -0.63
C ILE A 35 -4.17 5.15 0.61
N MET A 36 -3.61 5.03 1.80
CA MET A 36 -4.26 5.46 3.04
C MET A 36 -4.56 6.96 3.04
N ARG A 37 -3.64 7.78 2.50
CA ARG A 37 -3.88 9.22 2.36
C ARG A 37 -5.05 9.53 1.43
N ASP A 38 -5.15 8.84 0.29
CA ASP A 38 -6.28 8.98 -0.63
C ASP A 38 -7.61 8.57 0.02
N ILE A 39 -7.63 7.43 0.70
CA ILE A 39 -8.81 6.95 1.44
C ILE A 39 -9.24 7.99 2.48
N VAL A 40 -8.29 8.49 3.28
CA VAL A 40 -8.58 9.49 4.31
C VAL A 40 -9.10 10.78 3.69
N ALA A 41 -8.48 11.28 2.61
CA ALA A 41 -8.95 12.49 1.92
C ALA A 41 -10.39 12.33 1.42
N ARG A 42 -10.72 11.18 0.84
CA ARG A 42 -12.07 10.86 0.37
C ARG A 42 -13.09 10.74 1.51
N LEU A 43 -12.67 10.24 2.67
CA LEU A 43 -13.51 10.17 3.87
C LEU A 43 -13.72 11.53 4.54
N MET A 44 -12.72 12.42 4.47
CA MET A 44 -12.78 13.77 5.05
C MET A 44 -13.52 14.77 4.15
N GLY A 45 -13.95 14.37 2.94
CA GLY A 45 -14.80 15.17 2.07
C GLY A 45 -14.09 16.33 1.38
N GLU A 46 -12.76 16.32 1.32
CA GLU A 46 -11.99 17.27 0.51
C GLU A 46 -12.07 16.82 -0.96
N THR A 47 -13.09 17.32 -1.68
CA THR A 47 -13.20 17.24 -3.15
C THR A 47 -12.97 18.62 -3.74
#